data_AF-A0A0R3JUJ5-F1
#
_entry.id   AF-A0A0R3JUJ5-F1
#
_cell.length_a   1.000
_cell.length_b   1.000
_cell.length_c   1.000
_cell.angle_alpha   90.00
_cell.angle_beta   90.00
_cell.angle_gamma   90.00
#
_symmetry.space_group_name_H-M   'P 1'
#
loop_
_entity.id
_entity.type
_entity.pdbx_description
1 polymer ?
#
loop_
_entity_poly.entity_id
_entity_poly.type
_entity_poly.pdbx_seq_one_letter_code
_entity_poly.pdbx_strand_id
1 'polypeptide(L)'
;MLCGDSMRYRKNCFIFLFALMLLFIVIVIIILISRLPKTEKIVIKPIKRSEAYKRAMEIIDFVWEYEAKELDRNDIKLPNFITNDKKTYVGIPYCWGGYISIDLSDRKEVKNFTDAIKKGYFPGNILTEGVYKDKTAGLDCSGYIGAVFKLREKVSTETLKNYFSYINLSEIKPMDIFNSENNHTFIYLKESYDKNGIITLEARHSDSIKSKDKTVVSYRTYEEINKGINGKKYKVMRYKGIIDDEVSIRMDQYEFNNNKNIAYPAKKDFIYAGGMDYIEDVDYFKLLVDEHDEVLIKIYQLPKGIEAQLIDDKENVLMYFDSDVYKIKLNKGIYYLKFSNKEISQKYDKYIFEVK
;
A
#
# COMPACT_ATOMS: atom_id res chain seq x y z
N MET A 1 28.97 -65.32 58.33
CA MET A 1 29.32 -63.88 58.28
C MET A 1 29.47 -63.45 56.82
N LEU A 2 28.37 -63.43 56.03
CA LEU A 2 28.38 -63.04 54.60
C LEU A 2 27.03 -62.40 54.20
N CYS A 3 26.55 -61.42 54.98
CA CYS A 3 25.30 -60.71 54.65
C CYS A 3 25.45 -59.17 54.65
N GLY A 4 26.68 -58.65 54.86
CA GLY A 4 26.95 -57.21 54.96
C GLY A 4 27.27 -56.50 53.64
N ASP A 5 27.90 -57.18 52.68
CA ASP A 5 28.42 -56.54 51.46
C ASP A 5 27.38 -56.34 50.35
N SER A 6 26.28 -57.10 50.39
CA SER A 6 25.17 -56.99 49.43
C SER A 6 24.43 -55.65 49.52
N MET A 7 24.24 -55.10 50.72
CA MET A 7 23.56 -53.80 50.91
C MET A 7 24.41 -52.61 50.45
N ARG A 8 25.74 -52.70 50.56
CA ARG A 8 26.66 -51.63 50.17
C ARG A 8 26.75 -51.50 48.65
N TYR A 9 26.78 -52.64 47.94
CA TYR A 9 26.74 -52.68 46.48
C TYR A 9 25.42 -52.14 45.90
N ARG A 10 24.28 -52.47 46.54
CA ARG A 10 22.96 -51.95 46.12
C ARG A 10 22.84 -50.43 46.28
N LYS A 11 23.37 -49.85 47.37
CA LYS A 11 23.39 -48.39 47.56
C LYS A 11 24.27 -47.69 46.52
N ASN A 12 25.46 -48.23 46.23
CA ASN A 12 26.36 -47.65 45.23
C ASN A 12 25.77 -47.74 43.82
N CYS A 13 25.08 -48.84 43.49
CA CYS A 13 24.38 -48.99 42.22
C CYS A 13 23.21 -47.99 42.08
N PHE A 14 22.45 -47.76 43.15
CA PHE A 14 21.36 -46.78 43.17
C PHE A 14 21.87 -45.34 43.00
N ILE A 15 22.97 -44.99 43.68
CA ILE A 15 23.63 -43.68 43.55
C ILE A 15 24.16 -43.49 42.13
N PHE A 16 24.76 -44.52 41.53
CA PHE A 16 25.27 -44.47 40.16
C PHE A 16 24.16 -44.32 39.12
N LEU A 17 23.06 -45.07 39.25
CA LEU A 17 21.87 -44.94 38.40
C LEU A 17 21.21 -43.57 38.53
N PHE A 18 21.12 -43.04 39.76
CA PHE A 18 20.58 -41.71 40.01
C PHE A 18 21.46 -40.61 39.39
N ALA A 19 22.79 -40.74 39.48
CA ALA A 19 23.74 -39.83 38.84
C ALA A 19 23.64 -39.85 37.30
N LEU A 20 23.50 -41.04 36.70
CA LEU A 20 23.27 -41.20 35.26
C LEU A 20 21.95 -40.55 34.81
N MET A 21 20.88 -40.71 35.59
CA MET A 21 19.59 -40.10 35.30
C MET A 21 19.66 -38.57 35.37
N LEU A 22 20.33 -38.02 36.39
CA LEU A 22 20.58 -36.58 36.50
C LEU A 22 21.39 -36.04 35.32
N LEU A 23 22.45 -36.74 34.92
CA LEU A 23 23.26 -36.36 33.76
C LEU A 23 22.42 -36.36 32.47
N PHE A 24 21.57 -37.37 32.27
CA PHE A 24 20.66 -37.44 31.14
C PHE A 24 19.67 -36.26 31.12
N ILE A 25 19.07 -35.93 32.27
CA ILE A 25 18.16 -34.77 32.39
C ILE A 25 18.89 -33.47 32.03
N VAL A 26 20.12 -33.27 32.52
CA VAL A 26 20.94 -32.08 32.20
C VAL A 26 21.22 -32.01 30.69
N ILE A 27 21.58 -33.12 30.05
CA ILE A 27 21.82 -33.18 28.60
C ILE A 27 20.55 -32.84 27.83
N VAL A 28 19.40 -33.39 28.22
CA VAL A 28 18.10 -33.08 27.59
C VAL A 28 17.76 -31.60 27.75
N ILE A 29 17.98 -31.00 28.93
CA ILE A 29 17.79 -29.57 29.16
C ILE A 29 18.72 -28.73 28.29
N ILE A 30 20.00 -29.10 28.16
CA ILE A 30 20.95 -28.40 27.28
C ILE A 30 20.50 -28.50 25.81
N ILE A 31 20.04 -29.66 25.36
CA ILE A 31 19.51 -29.85 24.00
C ILE A 31 18.27 -28.96 23.80
N LEU A 32 17.34 -28.93 24.76
CA LEU A 32 16.15 -28.08 24.69
C LEU A 32 16.50 -26.58 24.67
N ILE A 33 17.44 -26.14 25.50
CA ILE A 33 17.94 -24.74 25.52
C ILE A 33 18.66 -24.40 24.22
N SER A 34 19.45 -25.33 23.66
CA SER A 34 20.15 -25.12 22.38
C SER A 34 19.20 -25.05 21.18
N ARG A 35 17.99 -25.60 21.33
CA ARG A 35 16.89 -25.53 20.36
C ARG A 35 15.97 -24.33 20.58
N LEU A 36 16.14 -23.55 21.66
CA LEU A 36 15.45 -22.28 21.77
C LEU A 36 15.92 -21.40 20.60
N PRO A 37 14.99 -20.84 19.80
CA PRO A 37 15.36 -19.97 18.71
C PRO A 37 16.22 -18.83 19.26
N LYS A 38 17.46 -18.70 18.80
CA LYS A 38 18.27 -17.52 19.08
C LYS A 38 17.46 -16.32 18.63
N THR A 39 17.24 -15.36 19.52
CA THR A 39 16.63 -14.09 19.14
C THR A 39 17.58 -13.42 18.15
N GLU A 40 17.30 -13.54 16.86
CA GLU A 40 18.04 -12.79 15.86
C GLU A 40 17.87 -11.31 16.18
N LYS A 41 18.99 -10.62 16.35
CA LYS A 41 18.98 -9.20 16.65
C LYS A 41 18.44 -8.48 15.41
N ILE A 42 17.29 -7.86 15.55
CA ILE A 42 16.66 -7.07 14.48
C ILE A 42 17.64 -5.98 14.04
N VAL A 43 17.96 -5.97 12.75
CA VAL A 43 18.86 -5.00 12.14
C VAL A 43 18.04 -3.90 11.49
N ILE A 44 18.07 -2.71 12.10
CA ILE A 44 17.39 -1.52 11.57
C ILE A 44 18.37 -0.80 10.66
N LYS A 45 18.07 -0.77 9.36
CA LYS A 45 18.90 -0.08 8.37
C LYS A 45 18.41 1.35 8.21
N PRO A 46 19.30 2.35 8.23
CA PRO A 46 18.89 3.71 7.96
C PRO A 46 18.37 3.89 6.52
N ILE A 47 17.36 4.75 6.34
CA ILE A 47 16.83 5.16 5.04
C ILE A 47 16.43 6.62 5.11
N LYS A 48 16.71 7.41 4.07
CA LYS A 48 16.23 8.80 3.98
C LYS A 48 14.72 8.82 3.78
N ARG A 49 14.04 9.84 4.31
CA ARG A 49 12.59 9.99 4.16
C ARG A 49 12.21 10.18 2.69
N SER A 50 12.97 10.97 1.95
CA SER A 50 12.80 11.15 0.50
C SER A 50 13.00 9.84 -0.29
N GLU A 51 13.95 9.00 0.12
CA GLU A 51 14.19 7.68 -0.49
C GLU A 51 13.02 6.73 -0.23
N ALA A 52 12.49 6.70 0.99
CA ALA A 52 11.31 5.91 1.33
C ALA A 52 10.10 6.35 0.49
N TYR A 53 9.86 7.67 0.35
CA TYR A 53 8.78 8.20 -0.50
C TYR A 53 8.95 7.80 -1.96
N LYS A 54 10.15 8.04 -2.54
CA LYS A 54 10.45 7.67 -3.92
C LYS A 54 10.16 6.18 -4.16
N ARG A 55 10.61 5.33 -3.24
CA ARG A 55 10.40 3.89 -3.32
C ARG A 55 8.93 3.48 -3.21
N ALA A 56 8.17 4.13 -2.33
CA ALA A 56 6.73 3.90 -2.22
C ALA A 56 6.03 4.20 -3.56
N MET A 57 6.36 5.32 -4.20
CA MET A 57 5.84 5.67 -5.52
C MET A 57 6.33 4.74 -6.63
N GLU A 58 7.60 4.30 -6.61
CA GLU A 58 8.12 3.29 -7.56
C GLU A 58 7.35 1.97 -7.49
N ILE A 59 6.91 1.56 -6.30
CA ILE A 59 6.08 0.36 -6.10
C ILE A 59 4.64 0.58 -6.60
N ILE A 60 4.04 1.73 -6.27
CA ILE A 60 2.66 2.08 -6.69
C ILE A 60 2.55 2.21 -8.21
N ASP A 61 3.53 2.86 -8.84
CA ASP A 61 3.59 3.05 -10.29
C ASP A 61 4.24 1.88 -11.03
N PHE A 62 4.46 0.75 -10.37
CA PHE A 62 5.15 -0.37 -11.00
C PHE A 62 4.32 -0.93 -12.14
N VAL A 63 4.83 -0.82 -13.37
CA VAL A 63 4.17 -1.34 -14.57
C VAL A 63 4.66 -2.75 -14.87
N TRP A 64 3.74 -3.66 -15.13
CA TRP A 64 4.04 -5.06 -15.43
C TRP A 64 3.05 -5.65 -16.42
N GLU A 65 3.46 -6.75 -17.05
CA GLU A 65 2.62 -7.49 -17.98
C GLU A 65 2.22 -8.83 -17.40
N TYR A 66 0.98 -9.24 -17.70
CA TYR A 66 0.47 -10.54 -17.35
C TYR A 66 -0.60 -10.98 -18.32
N GLU A 67 -0.49 -12.24 -18.72
CA GLU A 67 -1.50 -12.93 -19.49
C GLU A 67 -2.31 -13.76 -18.51
N ALA A 68 -3.61 -13.46 -18.43
CA ALA A 68 -4.51 -14.13 -17.52
C ALA A 68 -4.52 -15.64 -17.80
N LYS A 69 -4.29 -16.42 -16.75
CA LYS A 69 -4.34 -17.87 -16.78
C LYS A 69 -5.62 -18.34 -16.11
N GLU A 70 -6.16 -19.46 -16.59
CA GLU A 70 -7.24 -20.14 -15.87
C GLU A 70 -6.78 -20.48 -14.46
N LEU A 71 -7.59 -20.07 -13.48
CA LEU A 71 -7.34 -20.33 -12.08
C LEU A 71 -7.96 -21.68 -11.71
N ASP A 72 -7.18 -22.75 -11.79
CA ASP A 72 -7.59 -24.10 -11.36
C ASP A 72 -7.35 -24.32 -9.85
N ARG A 73 -7.62 -23.29 -9.04
CA ARG A 73 -7.35 -23.29 -7.59
C ARG A 73 -8.46 -22.58 -6.84
N ASN A 74 -9.06 -23.27 -5.88
CA ASN A 74 -10.14 -22.74 -5.04
C ASN A 74 -9.62 -22.02 -3.79
N ASP A 75 -8.32 -22.10 -3.50
CA ASP A 75 -7.68 -21.50 -2.31
C ASP A 75 -7.07 -20.12 -2.58
N ILE A 76 -7.27 -19.58 -3.79
CA ILE A 76 -6.83 -18.26 -4.24
C ILE A 76 -8.03 -17.52 -4.82
N LYS A 77 -8.08 -16.20 -4.61
CA LYS A 77 -8.93 -15.30 -5.38
C LYS A 77 -8.06 -14.18 -5.92
N LEU A 78 -8.04 -14.00 -7.24
CA LEU A 78 -7.25 -12.93 -7.86
C LEU A 78 -7.86 -11.55 -7.53
N PRO A 79 -7.02 -10.51 -7.41
CA PRO A 79 -7.43 -9.11 -7.35
C PRO A 79 -8.44 -8.72 -8.43
N ASN A 80 -9.47 -7.94 -8.08
CA ASN A 80 -10.59 -7.60 -8.98
C ASN A 80 -10.17 -6.82 -10.24
N PHE A 81 -9.03 -6.11 -10.19
CA PHE A 81 -8.54 -5.31 -11.32
C PHE A 81 -7.81 -6.14 -12.39
N ILE A 82 -7.59 -7.43 -12.14
CA ILE A 82 -6.96 -8.36 -13.09
C ILE A 82 -8.07 -9.01 -13.91
N THR A 83 -8.08 -8.69 -15.20
CA THR A 83 -9.10 -9.14 -16.16
C THR A 83 -8.43 -9.84 -17.34
N ASN A 84 -9.19 -10.70 -18.05
CA ASN A 84 -8.66 -11.47 -19.18
C ASN A 84 -8.26 -10.60 -20.38
N ASP A 85 -8.89 -9.45 -20.55
CA ASP A 85 -8.69 -8.59 -21.73
C ASP A 85 -7.50 -7.62 -21.60
N LYS A 86 -6.97 -7.47 -20.38
CA LYS A 86 -5.90 -6.51 -20.09
C LYS A 86 -4.55 -7.24 -20.00
N LYS A 87 -3.52 -6.69 -20.65
CA LYS A 87 -2.17 -7.26 -20.62
C LYS A 87 -1.21 -6.51 -19.71
N THR A 88 -1.36 -5.19 -19.61
CA THR A 88 -0.46 -4.33 -18.85
C THR A 88 -1.17 -3.76 -17.64
N TYR A 89 -0.55 -3.84 -16.47
CA TYR A 89 -1.10 -3.44 -15.18
C TYR A 89 -0.14 -2.50 -14.46
N VAL A 90 -0.69 -1.73 -13.52
CA VAL A 90 0.04 -0.76 -12.69
C VAL A 90 -0.16 -1.09 -11.23
N GLY A 91 0.91 -1.02 -10.44
CA GLY A 91 0.94 -1.31 -9.01
C GLY A 91 1.08 -2.80 -8.73
N ILE A 92 1.72 -3.11 -7.61
CA ILE A 92 1.87 -4.49 -7.13
C ILE A 92 0.51 -4.98 -6.57
N PRO A 93 -0.05 -6.10 -7.05
CA PRO A 93 -1.32 -6.62 -6.57
C PRO A 93 -1.30 -6.96 -5.08
N TYR A 94 -2.47 -6.85 -4.45
CA TYR A 94 -2.66 -7.26 -3.07
C TYR A 94 -2.54 -8.77 -2.95
N CYS A 95 -1.71 -9.22 -2.01
CA CYS A 95 -1.48 -10.63 -1.75
C CYS A 95 -1.47 -10.86 -0.25
N TRP A 96 -2.48 -11.53 0.28
CA TRP A 96 -2.56 -11.83 1.71
C TRP A 96 -1.33 -12.61 2.19
N GLY A 97 -0.62 -12.07 3.18
CA GLY A 97 0.64 -12.62 3.68
C GLY A 97 1.84 -12.42 2.75
N GLY A 98 1.69 -11.69 1.64
CA GLY A 98 2.71 -11.53 0.60
C GLY A 98 3.76 -10.47 0.93
N TYR A 99 5.00 -10.75 0.50
CA TYR A 99 6.15 -9.86 0.62
C TYR A 99 7.04 -9.89 -0.64
N ILE A 100 6.42 -9.87 -1.81
CA ILE A 100 7.12 -9.87 -3.11
C ILE A 100 6.89 -8.52 -3.79
N SER A 101 7.94 -7.69 -3.83
CA SER A 101 7.92 -6.33 -4.39
C SER A 101 8.78 -6.24 -5.65
N ILE A 102 9.05 -5.02 -6.12
CA ILE A 102 9.77 -4.71 -7.37
C ILE A 102 11.20 -5.25 -7.39
N ASP A 103 11.85 -5.35 -6.24
CA ASP A 103 13.27 -5.72 -6.09
C ASP A 103 13.57 -6.59 -4.86
N LEU A 104 12.54 -7.12 -4.20
CA LEU A 104 12.69 -8.00 -3.03
C LEU A 104 11.61 -9.09 -2.97
N SER A 105 11.94 -10.16 -2.26
CA SER A 105 11.05 -11.28 -1.94
C SER A 105 11.50 -11.97 -0.66
N ASP A 106 10.55 -12.49 0.13
CA ASP A 106 10.81 -13.46 1.22
C ASP A 106 10.85 -14.92 0.73
N ARG A 107 10.67 -15.16 -0.57
CA ARG A 107 10.68 -16.49 -1.18
C ARG A 107 12.05 -16.82 -1.72
N LYS A 108 12.50 -18.06 -1.55
CA LYS A 108 13.82 -18.50 -2.02
C LYS A 108 13.86 -18.71 -3.53
N GLU A 109 12.70 -19.02 -4.10
CA GLU A 109 12.52 -19.44 -5.49
C GLU A 109 12.44 -18.25 -6.45
N VAL A 110 12.07 -17.06 -5.96
CA VAL A 110 11.83 -15.86 -6.77
C VAL A 110 12.51 -14.65 -6.15
N LYS A 111 13.12 -13.80 -6.96
CA LYS A 111 13.90 -12.65 -6.47
C LYS A 111 13.05 -11.40 -6.23
N ASN A 112 12.03 -11.23 -7.06
CA ASN A 112 11.13 -10.08 -7.08
C ASN A 112 9.82 -10.44 -7.81
N PHE A 113 8.91 -9.48 -7.90
CA PHE A 113 7.59 -9.67 -8.49
C PHE A 113 7.66 -10.09 -9.97
N THR A 114 8.47 -9.43 -10.79
CA THR A 114 8.62 -9.78 -12.21
C THR A 114 9.14 -11.20 -12.41
N ASP A 115 10.15 -11.62 -11.62
CA ASP A 115 10.67 -12.99 -11.64
C ASP A 115 9.61 -14.00 -11.22
N ALA A 116 8.77 -13.67 -10.23
CA ALA A 116 7.67 -14.50 -9.80
C ALA A 116 6.63 -14.72 -10.91
N ILE A 117 6.21 -13.65 -11.60
CA ILE A 117 5.27 -13.74 -12.72
C ILE A 117 5.86 -14.58 -13.86
N LYS A 118 7.14 -14.37 -14.22
CA LYS A 118 7.85 -15.18 -15.23
C LYS A 118 7.92 -16.66 -14.87
N LYS A 119 8.04 -16.98 -13.57
CA LYS A 119 8.02 -18.35 -13.04
C LYS A 119 6.62 -18.92 -12.81
N GLY A 120 5.59 -18.21 -13.27
CA GLY A 120 4.21 -18.68 -13.27
C GLY A 120 3.48 -18.52 -11.93
N TYR A 121 3.91 -17.59 -11.07
CA TYR A 121 3.12 -17.25 -9.89
C TYR A 121 1.85 -16.48 -10.29
N PHE A 122 0.80 -16.65 -9.51
CA PHE A 122 -0.43 -15.88 -9.65
C PHE A 122 -0.25 -14.47 -9.07
N PRO A 123 -0.64 -13.40 -9.79
CA PRO A 123 -0.50 -12.02 -9.34
C PRO A 123 -1.57 -11.66 -8.30
N GLY A 124 -1.24 -11.88 -7.03
CA GLY A 124 -2.07 -11.54 -5.89
C GLY A 124 -2.88 -12.70 -5.33
N ASN A 125 -3.46 -12.44 -4.17
CA ASN A 125 -4.47 -13.27 -3.54
C ASN A 125 -5.23 -12.42 -2.52
N ILE A 126 -6.51 -12.17 -2.78
CA ILE A 126 -7.37 -11.36 -1.91
C ILE A 126 -8.18 -12.21 -0.93
N LEU A 127 -8.05 -13.54 -0.93
CA LEU A 127 -8.58 -14.36 0.16
C LEU A 127 -7.77 -14.09 1.43
N THR A 128 -8.35 -13.30 2.33
CA THR A 128 -7.73 -12.86 3.59
C THR A 128 -7.90 -13.87 4.72
N GLU A 129 -7.81 -15.15 4.39
CA GLU A 129 -8.04 -16.26 5.32
C GLU A 129 -6.79 -17.11 5.50
N GLY A 130 -6.43 -17.36 6.76
CA GLY A 130 -5.27 -18.17 7.12
C GLY A 130 -3.96 -17.49 6.75
N VAL A 131 -3.05 -18.28 6.18
CA VAL A 131 -1.67 -17.88 5.84
C VAL A 131 -1.51 -17.59 4.34
N TYR A 132 -0.35 -17.04 3.98
CA TYR A 132 0.09 -16.89 2.58
C TYR A 132 -0.18 -18.14 1.75
N LYS A 133 -0.63 -17.97 0.51
CA LYS A 133 -0.92 -19.06 -0.42
C LYS A 133 0.26 -19.26 -1.37
N ASP A 134 0.74 -20.49 -1.44
CA ASP A 134 1.91 -20.82 -2.25
C ASP A 134 1.74 -20.44 -3.73
N LYS A 135 2.83 -20.02 -4.37
CA LYS A 135 2.88 -19.51 -5.76
C LYS A 135 1.96 -18.32 -6.05
N THR A 136 1.75 -17.45 -5.06
CA THR A 136 1.12 -16.13 -5.28
C THR A 136 2.15 -15.02 -5.08
N ALA A 137 2.04 -13.94 -5.84
CA ALA A 137 2.99 -12.83 -5.81
C ALA A 137 2.28 -11.51 -5.55
N GLY A 138 2.81 -10.70 -4.64
CA GLY A 138 2.30 -9.38 -4.33
C GLY A 138 2.64 -8.96 -2.91
N LEU A 139 1.93 -7.95 -2.42
CA LEU A 139 2.15 -7.37 -1.10
C LEU A 139 0.85 -7.34 -0.30
N ASP A 140 0.90 -7.73 0.98
CA ASP A 140 -0.14 -7.36 1.94
C ASP A 140 0.10 -5.93 2.47
N CYS A 141 -0.81 -5.41 3.30
CA CYS A 141 -0.70 -4.06 3.85
C CYS A 141 0.63 -3.83 4.59
N SER A 142 1.02 -4.74 5.48
CA SER A 142 2.30 -4.69 6.21
C SER A 142 3.51 -5.01 5.34
N GLY A 143 3.34 -5.86 4.33
CA GLY A 143 4.36 -6.23 3.37
C GLY A 143 4.73 -5.05 2.48
N TYR A 144 3.76 -4.21 2.12
CA TYR A 144 4.02 -2.95 1.45
C TYR A 144 4.87 -2.00 2.31
N ILE A 145 4.51 -1.80 3.59
CA ILE A 145 5.33 -1.01 4.52
C ILE A 145 6.74 -1.59 4.61
N GLY A 146 6.86 -2.90 4.83
CA GLY A 146 8.16 -3.56 4.91
C GLY A 146 8.97 -3.41 3.62
N ALA A 147 8.32 -3.42 2.45
CA ALA A 147 8.99 -3.27 1.17
C ALA A 147 9.52 -1.84 0.99
N VAL A 148 8.72 -0.83 1.33
CA VAL A 148 9.09 0.59 1.30
C VAL A 148 10.32 0.87 2.17
N PHE A 149 10.36 0.33 3.39
CA PHE A 149 11.50 0.54 4.31
C PHE A 149 12.61 -0.50 4.16
N LYS A 150 12.59 -1.31 3.07
CA LYS A 150 13.61 -2.34 2.75
C LYS A 150 13.93 -3.28 3.92
N LEU A 151 12.90 -3.72 4.64
CA LEU A 151 13.06 -4.71 5.70
C LEU A 151 13.56 -6.03 5.11
N ARG A 152 14.29 -6.81 5.90
CA ARG A 152 14.87 -8.09 5.43
C ARG A 152 13.88 -9.23 5.46
N GLU A 153 12.83 -9.09 6.24
CA GLU A 153 11.85 -10.14 6.52
C GLU A 153 10.44 -9.60 6.34
N LYS A 154 9.51 -10.52 6.08
CA LYS A 154 8.09 -10.23 6.08
C LYS A 154 7.65 -9.86 7.48
N VAL A 155 7.10 -8.66 7.63
CA VAL A 155 6.49 -8.20 8.88
C VAL A 155 4.96 -8.31 8.82
N SER A 156 4.33 -8.29 9.99
CA SER A 156 2.89 -8.19 10.19
C SER A 156 2.55 -6.85 10.84
N THR A 157 1.28 -6.44 10.79
CA THR A 157 0.80 -5.25 11.50
C THR A 157 1.09 -5.31 13.01
N GLU A 158 1.16 -6.49 13.61
CA GLU A 158 1.56 -6.68 15.01
C GLU A 158 3.08 -6.50 15.24
N THR A 159 3.91 -7.01 14.34
CA THR A 159 5.38 -7.03 14.50
C THR A 159 6.05 -5.74 14.02
N LEU A 160 5.33 -4.83 13.36
CA LEU A 160 5.84 -3.51 12.97
C LEU A 160 6.44 -2.71 14.13
N LYS A 161 5.96 -2.88 15.37
CA LYS A 161 6.52 -2.25 16.58
C LYS A 161 8.00 -2.57 16.84
N ASN A 162 8.50 -3.65 16.24
CA ASN A 162 9.91 -3.99 16.31
C ASN A 162 10.78 -3.02 15.48
N TYR A 163 10.24 -2.54 14.36
CA TYR A 163 10.91 -1.67 13.39
C TYR A 163 10.51 -0.19 13.51
N PHE A 164 9.36 0.09 14.12
CA PHE A 164 8.78 1.42 14.24
C PHE A 164 8.55 1.79 15.71
N SER A 165 8.67 3.07 16.05
CA SER A 165 8.34 3.62 17.36
C SER A 165 7.02 4.35 17.30
N TYR A 166 6.17 4.22 18.32
CA TYR A 166 4.96 5.04 18.42
C TYR A 166 5.34 6.52 18.57
N ILE A 167 4.56 7.40 17.95
CA ILE A 167 4.70 8.86 18.03
C ILE A 167 3.34 9.51 18.27
N ASN A 168 3.32 10.77 18.67
CA ASN A 168 2.08 11.52 18.76
C ASN A 168 1.60 11.93 17.36
N LEU A 169 0.28 12.01 17.18
CA LEU A 169 -0.31 12.44 15.91
C LEU A 169 0.13 13.86 15.52
N SER A 170 0.35 14.76 16.49
CA SER A 170 0.86 16.11 16.26
C SER A 170 2.29 16.16 15.71
N GLU A 171 3.04 15.06 15.81
CA GLU A 171 4.42 14.95 15.34
C GLU A 171 4.52 14.27 13.98
N ILE A 172 3.39 13.88 13.39
CA ILE A 172 3.36 13.11 12.15
C ILE A 172 4.03 13.87 11.01
N LYS A 173 4.81 13.15 10.22
CA LYS A 173 5.47 13.63 9.02
C LYS A 173 5.17 12.68 7.85
N PRO A 174 5.23 13.16 6.59
CA PRO A 174 5.13 12.29 5.42
C PRO A 174 6.03 11.07 5.56
N MET A 175 5.57 9.88 5.21
CA MET A 175 6.25 8.58 5.42
C MET A 175 6.22 8.00 6.84
N ASP A 176 5.57 8.64 7.81
CA ASP A 176 5.15 7.93 9.01
C ASP A 176 3.94 7.03 8.71
N ILE A 177 3.63 6.07 9.58
CA ILE A 177 2.56 5.09 9.33
C ILE A 177 1.44 5.21 10.35
N PHE A 178 0.23 4.91 9.93
CA PHE A 178 -0.87 4.52 10.81
C PHE A 178 -0.93 2.99 10.84
N ASN A 179 -1.01 2.41 12.03
CA ASN A 179 -1.07 0.96 12.20
C ASN A 179 -2.20 0.58 13.16
N SER A 180 -3.08 -0.32 12.71
CA SER A 180 -4.06 -1.03 13.54
C SER A 180 -3.63 -2.49 13.62
N GLU A 181 -3.08 -2.89 14.77
CA GLU A 181 -2.49 -4.21 14.98
C GLU A 181 -3.50 -5.34 14.74
N ASN A 182 -3.08 -6.32 13.93
CA ASN A 182 -3.88 -7.44 13.43
C ASN A 182 -5.01 -7.04 12.45
N ASN A 183 -4.99 -5.82 11.91
CA ASN A 183 -5.93 -5.39 10.88
C ASN A 183 -5.21 -4.81 9.66
N HIS A 184 -4.88 -3.52 9.70
CA HIS A 184 -4.44 -2.77 8.53
C HIS A 184 -3.41 -1.70 8.89
N THR A 185 -2.59 -1.33 7.91
CA THR A 185 -1.61 -0.26 8.04
C THR A 185 -1.43 0.47 6.71
N PHE A 186 -1.10 1.75 6.79
CA PHE A 186 -0.84 2.59 5.63
C PHE A 186 0.13 3.71 6.00
N ILE A 187 0.76 4.29 4.98
CA ILE A 187 1.70 5.40 5.10
C ILE A 187 0.92 6.71 4.98
N TYR A 188 1.19 7.67 5.86
CA TYR A 188 0.73 9.05 5.75
C TYR A 188 1.58 9.83 4.74
N LEU A 189 0.94 10.55 3.82
CA LEU A 189 1.64 11.42 2.88
C LEU A 189 1.43 12.90 3.22
N LYS A 190 0.18 13.40 3.19
CA LYS A 190 -0.19 14.78 3.54
C LYS A 190 -1.68 14.86 3.89
N GLU A 191 -2.12 15.99 4.44
CA GLU A 191 -3.55 16.33 4.56
C GLU A 191 -4.13 16.64 3.17
N SER A 192 -5.39 16.27 2.93
CA SER A 192 -6.12 16.63 1.70
C SER A 192 -6.46 18.12 1.67
N TYR A 193 -6.70 18.67 0.48
CA TYR A 193 -7.06 20.09 0.30
C TYR A 193 -8.30 20.50 1.12
N ASP A 194 -9.28 19.60 1.24
CA ASP A 194 -10.54 19.82 1.93
C ASP A 194 -10.44 19.68 3.45
N LYS A 195 -9.28 19.22 3.95
CA LYS A 195 -8.98 18.98 5.37
C LYS A 195 -9.91 17.98 6.07
N ASN A 196 -10.66 17.18 5.30
CA ASN A 196 -11.54 16.16 5.86
C ASN A 196 -10.81 14.83 6.11
N GLY A 197 -9.58 14.70 5.62
CA GLY A 197 -8.79 13.49 5.75
C GLY A 197 -7.35 13.65 5.30
N ILE A 198 -6.75 12.51 4.95
CA ILE A 198 -5.34 12.41 4.59
C ILE A 198 -5.18 11.61 3.31
N ILE A 199 -4.13 11.94 2.57
CA ILE A 199 -3.61 11.17 1.45
C ILE A 199 -2.70 10.08 2.00
N THR A 200 -2.92 8.84 1.57
CA THR A 200 -2.22 7.66 2.05
C THR A 200 -1.54 6.90 0.92
N LEU A 201 -0.45 6.21 1.24
CA LEU A 201 0.15 5.20 0.38
C LEU A 201 -0.06 3.84 1.02
N GLU A 202 -0.70 2.90 0.33
CA GLU A 202 -1.08 1.61 0.93
C GLU A 202 -1.22 0.48 -0.09
N ALA A 203 -1.01 -0.77 0.36
CA ALA A 203 -1.56 -1.94 -0.29
C ALA A 203 -2.89 -2.29 0.37
N ARG A 204 -3.97 -2.33 -0.41
CA ARG A 204 -5.32 -2.58 0.11
C ARG A 204 -6.11 -3.55 -0.75
N HIS A 205 -7.11 -4.14 -0.12
CA HIS A 205 -8.19 -4.88 -0.77
C HIS A 205 -9.53 -4.38 -0.19
N SER A 206 -10.62 -4.54 -0.95
CA SER A 206 -11.99 -4.41 -0.41
C SER A 206 -12.94 -5.34 -1.16
N ASP A 207 -14.07 -5.67 -0.52
CA ASP A 207 -15.09 -6.54 -1.11
C ASP A 207 -15.84 -5.94 -2.33
N SER A 208 -15.61 -4.66 -2.63
CA SER A 208 -16.20 -3.99 -3.79
C SER A 208 -15.61 -4.52 -5.10
N ILE A 209 -16.45 -4.87 -6.06
CA ILE A 209 -16.01 -5.28 -7.41
C ILE A 209 -15.22 -4.17 -8.15
N LYS A 210 -15.38 -2.91 -7.73
CA LYS A 210 -14.65 -1.75 -8.29
C LYS A 210 -13.28 -1.52 -7.63
N SER A 211 -12.87 -2.40 -6.71
CA SER A 211 -11.64 -2.21 -5.96
C SER A 211 -10.39 -2.40 -6.82
N LYS A 212 -9.46 -1.48 -6.65
CA LYS A 212 -8.09 -1.61 -7.14
C LYS A 212 -7.29 -2.35 -6.07
N ASP A 213 -7.48 -3.66 -5.96
CA ASP A 213 -6.87 -4.52 -4.93
C ASP A 213 -5.34 -4.64 -5.08
N LYS A 214 -4.60 -3.56 -4.80
CA LYS A 214 -3.16 -3.40 -5.07
C LYS A 214 -2.55 -2.28 -4.23
N THR A 215 -1.26 -2.00 -4.48
CA THR A 215 -0.59 -0.79 -3.99
C THR A 215 -1.10 0.45 -4.70
N VAL A 216 -1.56 1.45 -3.96
CA VAL A 216 -2.22 2.65 -4.49
C VAL A 216 -1.89 3.89 -3.65
N VAL A 217 -2.03 5.07 -4.26
CA VAL A 217 -2.36 6.30 -3.55
C VAL A 217 -3.85 6.26 -3.22
N SER A 218 -4.23 6.59 -1.99
CA SER A 218 -5.60 6.54 -1.52
C SER A 218 -5.91 7.73 -0.62
N TYR A 219 -7.18 7.87 -0.26
CA TYR A 219 -7.66 8.84 0.70
C TYR A 219 -8.36 8.15 1.85
N ARG A 220 -8.18 8.69 3.06
CA ARG A 220 -8.88 8.27 4.27
C ARG A 220 -9.36 9.47 5.04
N THR A 221 -10.66 9.50 5.33
CA THR A 221 -11.26 10.54 6.18
C THR A 221 -10.80 10.39 7.62
N TYR A 222 -10.79 11.51 8.36
CA TYR A 222 -10.55 11.45 9.81
C TYR A 222 -11.61 10.62 10.54
N GLU A 223 -12.85 10.58 10.04
CA GLU A 223 -13.89 9.71 10.59
C GLU A 223 -13.51 8.23 10.51
N GLU A 224 -13.08 7.74 9.33
CA GLU A 224 -12.64 6.35 9.15
C GLU A 224 -11.45 6.01 10.05
N ILE A 225 -10.48 6.93 10.16
CA ILE A 225 -9.28 6.73 10.99
C ILE A 225 -9.67 6.66 12.47
N ASN A 226 -10.54 7.55 12.93
CA ASN A 226 -11.00 7.62 14.32
C ASN A 226 -11.88 6.44 14.72
N LYS A 227 -12.74 5.99 13.81
CA LYS A 227 -13.56 4.78 13.95
C LYS A 227 -12.67 3.53 14.07
N GLY A 228 -11.54 3.53 13.36
CA GLY A 228 -10.63 2.39 13.31
C GLY A 228 -11.25 1.22 12.53
N ILE A 229 -10.70 0.03 12.73
CA ILE A 229 -11.11 -1.19 12.04
C ILE A 229 -11.25 -2.32 13.05
N ASN A 230 -12.35 -3.06 12.99
CA ASN A 230 -12.68 -4.14 13.94
C ASN A 230 -12.54 -3.71 15.41
N GLY A 231 -13.00 -2.50 15.75
CA GLY A 231 -12.92 -1.93 17.10
C GLY A 231 -11.52 -1.49 17.53
N LYS A 232 -10.49 -1.60 16.68
CA LYS A 232 -9.12 -1.17 16.98
C LYS A 232 -8.76 0.10 16.23
N LYS A 233 -8.42 1.13 17.01
CA LYS A 233 -7.94 2.43 16.50
C LYS A 233 -6.56 2.30 15.86
N TYR A 234 -6.30 3.16 14.90
CA TYR A 234 -4.96 3.34 14.36
C TYR A 234 -4.07 4.08 15.35
N LYS A 235 -2.82 3.66 15.45
CA LYS A 235 -1.74 4.36 16.17
C LYS A 235 -0.70 4.84 15.18
N VAL A 236 -0.17 6.03 15.39
CA VAL A 236 0.88 6.59 14.54
C VAL A 236 2.24 6.03 14.97
N MET A 237 3.04 5.62 13.99
CA MET A 237 4.38 5.09 14.23
C MET A 237 5.37 5.64 13.20
N ARG A 238 6.62 5.82 13.62
CA ARG A 238 7.73 6.27 12.79
C ARG A 238 8.79 5.19 12.68
N TYR A 239 9.32 4.98 11.48
CA TYR A 239 10.40 4.00 11.27
C TYR A 239 11.63 4.39 12.09
N LYS A 240 12.16 3.46 12.88
CA LYS A 240 13.28 3.73 13.80
C LYS A 240 14.59 4.09 13.07
N GLY A 241 14.73 3.68 11.81
CA GLY A 241 15.88 4.00 10.96
C GLY A 241 15.65 5.19 10.03
N ILE A 242 14.57 5.94 10.16
CA ILE A 242 14.33 7.09 9.26
C ILE A 242 15.37 8.17 9.51
N ILE A 243 15.98 8.67 8.44
CA ILE A 243 16.81 9.87 8.43
C ILE A 243 15.96 10.98 7.82
N ASP A 244 15.68 12.03 8.59
CA ASP A 244 14.92 13.17 8.11
C ASP A 244 15.73 13.96 7.07
N ASP A 245 15.10 14.20 5.93
CA ASP A 245 15.54 15.07 4.85
C ASP A 245 14.32 15.71 4.17
N GLU A 246 14.54 16.60 3.19
CA GLU A 246 13.46 17.25 2.46
C GLU A 246 12.75 16.26 1.53
N VAL A 247 11.44 16.12 1.70
CA VAL A 247 10.60 15.29 0.84
C VAL A 247 9.84 16.19 -0.12
N SER A 248 10.23 16.19 -1.39
CA SER A 248 9.46 16.84 -2.46
C SER A 248 8.25 15.97 -2.82
N ILE A 249 7.15 16.14 -2.10
CA ILE A 249 5.86 15.53 -2.48
C ILE A 249 5.40 16.22 -3.76
N ARG A 250 5.39 15.48 -4.86
CA ARG A 250 4.88 15.95 -6.15
C ARG A 250 3.39 15.71 -6.15
N MET A 251 2.67 16.52 -5.38
CA MET A 251 1.23 16.62 -5.40
C MET A 251 0.83 18.07 -5.35
N ASP A 252 -0.09 18.47 -6.22
CA ASP A 252 -0.55 19.84 -6.23
C ASP A 252 -1.43 20.18 -5.00
N GLN A 253 -1.94 21.40 -4.96
CA GLN A 253 -2.72 21.92 -3.83
C GLN A 253 -4.20 21.50 -3.85
N TYR A 254 -4.66 20.87 -4.92
CA TYR A 254 -6.03 20.44 -5.14
C TYR A 254 -6.25 18.98 -4.73
N GLU A 255 -5.17 18.25 -4.47
CA GLU A 255 -5.18 16.86 -4.04
C GLU A 255 -5.74 16.69 -2.61
N PHE A 256 -6.55 15.69 -2.29
CA PHE A 256 -6.93 14.54 -3.12
C PHE A 256 -8.26 14.80 -3.86
N ASN A 257 -8.27 14.75 -5.19
CA ASN A 257 -9.46 15.03 -6.01
C ASN A 257 -9.79 13.93 -7.03
N ASN A 258 -9.40 12.67 -6.78
CA ASN A 258 -9.53 11.55 -7.72
C ASN A 258 -10.91 10.95 -7.93
N ASN A 259 -11.95 11.56 -7.38
CA ASN A 259 -13.33 11.21 -7.72
C ASN A 259 -14.27 12.38 -7.47
N LYS A 260 -15.46 12.31 -8.08
CA LYS A 260 -16.48 13.37 -8.00
C LYS A 260 -16.88 13.78 -6.58
N ASN A 261 -16.86 12.87 -5.61
CA ASN A 261 -17.32 13.15 -4.25
C ASN A 261 -16.36 14.07 -3.47
N ILE A 262 -15.09 14.12 -3.90
CA ILE A 262 -14.02 14.94 -3.32
C ILE A 262 -13.44 15.91 -4.35
N ALA A 263 -14.12 16.10 -5.48
CA ALA A 263 -13.67 16.98 -6.56
C ALA A 263 -13.45 18.42 -6.06
N TYR A 264 -12.37 19.05 -6.51
CA TYR A 264 -12.03 20.42 -6.11
C TYR A 264 -13.07 21.41 -6.66
N PRO A 265 -13.70 22.27 -5.85
CA PRO A 265 -14.70 23.23 -6.32
C PRO A 265 -14.04 24.36 -7.12
N ALA A 266 -14.10 24.28 -8.45
CA ALA A 266 -13.55 25.30 -9.32
C ALA A 266 -14.46 26.54 -9.37
N LYS A 267 -13.83 27.68 -9.14
CA LYS A 267 -14.35 29.03 -9.24
C LYS A 267 -14.09 29.61 -10.63
N LYS A 268 -15.02 30.45 -11.08
CA LYS A 268 -14.86 31.30 -12.28
C LYS A 268 -13.74 32.32 -12.10
N ASP A 269 -13.14 32.72 -13.22
CA ASP A 269 -12.04 33.69 -13.31
C ASP A 269 -10.81 33.34 -12.46
N PHE A 270 -10.53 32.04 -12.35
CA PHE A 270 -9.34 31.53 -11.67
C PHE A 270 -8.58 30.60 -12.61
N ILE A 271 -7.26 30.77 -12.65
CA ILE A 271 -6.35 29.90 -13.41
C ILE A 271 -5.86 28.79 -12.48
N TYR A 272 -6.08 27.55 -12.89
CA TYR A 272 -5.65 26.34 -12.20
C TYR A 272 -4.43 25.76 -12.91
N ALA A 273 -3.46 25.30 -12.11
CA ALA A 273 -2.29 24.57 -12.60
C ALA A 273 -2.18 23.26 -11.82
N GLY A 274 -2.63 22.16 -12.42
CA GLY A 274 -2.56 20.83 -11.83
C GLY A 274 -1.57 19.93 -12.57
N GLY A 275 -1.47 18.68 -12.15
CA GLY A 275 -0.64 17.70 -12.84
C GLY A 275 -0.95 16.26 -12.47
N MET A 276 -0.59 15.34 -13.37
CA MET A 276 -0.72 13.90 -13.11
C MET A 276 0.46 13.42 -12.26
N ASP A 277 0.22 13.22 -10.98
CA ASP A 277 1.24 12.99 -9.95
C ASP A 277 1.73 11.53 -9.91
N TYR A 278 0.92 10.61 -10.42
CA TYR A 278 1.22 9.18 -10.56
C TYR A 278 0.45 8.58 -11.74
N ILE A 279 0.74 7.33 -12.13
CA ILE A 279 0.25 6.80 -13.43
C ILE A 279 -1.28 6.70 -13.48
N GLU A 280 -1.90 6.28 -12.38
CA GLU A 280 -3.36 6.14 -12.30
C GLU A 280 -4.05 7.34 -11.65
N ASP A 281 -3.36 8.47 -11.63
CA ASP A 281 -3.90 9.72 -11.14
C ASP A 281 -5.04 10.23 -12.02
N VAL A 282 -6.00 10.88 -11.39
CA VAL A 282 -7.20 11.44 -12.01
C VAL A 282 -7.57 12.66 -11.21
N ASP A 283 -7.83 13.78 -11.87
CA ASP A 283 -8.24 15.00 -11.18
C ASP A 283 -9.67 15.35 -11.56
N TYR A 284 -10.51 15.60 -10.56
CA TYR A 284 -11.84 16.16 -10.76
C TYR A 284 -11.91 17.57 -10.22
N PHE A 285 -12.37 18.51 -11.06
CA PHE A 285 -12.78 19.85 -10.66
C PHE A 285 -14.28 20.00 -10.86
N LYS A 286 -14.98 20.34 -9.79
CA LYS A 286 -16.44 20.50 -9.78
C LYS A 286 -16.81 21.91 -10.23
N LEU A 287 -17.73 21.98 -11.20
CA LEU A 287 -18.34 23.20 -11.69
C LEU A 287 -19.81 23.24 -11.26
N LEU A 288 -20.21 24.32 -10.59
CA LEU A 288 -21.61 24.60 -10.28
C LEU A 288 -22.14 25.64 -11.27
N VAL A 289 -23.22 25.30 -11.95
CA VAL A 289 -23.90 26.16 -12.91
C VAL A 289 -25.28 26.48 -12.33
N ASP A 290 -25.48 27.73 -11.88
CA ASP A 290 -26.65 28.13 -11.09
C ASP A 290 -27.92 28.41 -11.92
N GLU A 291 -27.71 28.78 -13.19
CA GLU A 291 -28.73 29.07 -14.19
C GLU A 291 -28.26 28.59 -15.58
N HIS A 292 -29.13 28.66 -16.59
CA HIS A 292 -28.68 28.36 -17.95
C HIS A 292 -27.66 29.41 -18.38
N ASP A 293 -26.40 28.99 -18.49
CA ASP A 293 -25.27 29.90 -18.61
C ASP A 293 -24.30 29.42 -19.70
N GLU A 294 -23.61 30.39 -20.28
CA GLU A 294 -22.57 30.16 -21.25
C GLU A 294 -21.22 30.20 -20.53
N VAL A 295 -20.66 29.01 -20.30
CA VAL A 295 -19.39 28.82 -19.60
C VAL A 295 -18.27 28.81 -20.63
N LEU A 296 -17.23 29.59 -20.38
CA LEU A 296 -16.01 29.58 -21.18
C LEU A 296 -14.94 28.76 -20.46
N ILE A 297 -14.45 27.72 -21.11
CA ILE A 297 -13.37 26.88 -20.57
C ILE A 297 -12.16 27.08 -21.46
N LYS A 298 -11.05 27.52 -20.86
CA LYS A 298 -9.77 27.71 -21.56
C LYS A 298 -8.79 26.68 -21.07
N ILE A 299 -8.24 25.87 -21.96
CA ILE A 299 -7.15 24.95 -21.67
C ILE A 299 -5.87 25.53 -22.24
N TYR A 300 -5.08 26.19 -21.39
CA TYR A 300 -3.83 26.84 -21.79
C TYR A 300 -2.72 25.85 -22.11
N GLN A 301 -2.69 24.74 -21.37
CA GLN A 301 -1.68 23.69 -21.54
C GLN A 301 -2.33 22.34 -21.26
N LEU A 302 -2.28 21.43 -22.24
CA LEU A 302 -2.67 20.03 -22.09
C LEU A 302 -1.61 19.13 -22.74
N PRO A 303 -0.77 18.45 -21.95
CA PRO A 303 0.19 17.48 -22.44
C PRO A 303 -0.49 16.36 -23.23
N LYS A 304 0.19 15.83 -24.26
CA LYS A 304 -0.45 14.95 -25.26
C LYS A 304 -1.09 13.70 -24.68
N GLY A 305 -0.52 13.10 -23.64
CA GLY A 305 -1.11 11.92 -23.01
C GLY A 305 -1.88 12.24 -21.74
N ILE A 306 -2.27 13.49 -21.51
CA ILE A 306 -3.40 13.82 -20.62
C ILE A 306 -4.66 13.97 -21.47
N GLU A 307 -5.73 13.37 -21.00
CA GLU A 307 -7.09 13.57 -21.49
C GLU A 307 -7.82 14.53 -20.56
N ALA A 308 -8.52 15.50 -21.14
CA ALA A 308 -9.39 16.42 -20.43
C ALA A 308 -10.83 16.25 -20.94
N GLN A 309 -11.78 16.06 -20.03
CA GLN A 309 -13.19 15.80 -20.33
C GLN A 309 -14.09 16.74 -19.53
N LEU A 310 -15.19 17.19 -20.13
CA LEU A 310 -16.35 17.70 -19.40
C LEU A 310 -17.35 16.56 -19.24
N ILE A 311 -17.75 16.28 -18.01
CA ILE A 311 -18.75 15.26 -17.70
C ILE A 311 -19.89 15.84 -16.85
N ASP A 312 -21.07 15.24 -16.93
CA ASP A 312 -22.20 15.55 -16.06
C ASP A 312 -22.15 14.78 -14.72
N ASP A 313 -23.14 14.98 -13.85
CA ASP A 313 -23.21 14.27 -12.56
C ASP A 313 -23.33 12.74 -12.69
N LYS A 314 -23.80 12.26 -13.86
CA LYS A 314 -24.02 10.84 -14.17
C LYS A 314 -22.82 10.20 -14.87
N GLU A 315 -21.72 10.94 -15.02
CA GLU A 315 -20.49 10.51 -15.71
C GLU A 315 -20.65 10.36 -17.23
N ASN A 316 -21.69 10.95 -17.81
CA ASN A 316 -21.76 11.05 -19.27
C ASN A 316 -20.74 12.08 -19.75
N VAL A 317 -19.90 11.68 -20.70
CA VAL A 317 -18.96 12.60 -21.33
C VAL A 317 -19.72 13.51 -22.29
N LEU A 318 -19.66 14.81 -22.02
CA LEU A 318 -20.28 15.85 -22.82
C LEU A 318 -19.32 16.41 -23.87
N MET A 319 -18.04 16.50 -23.53
CA MET A 319 -17.01 17.09 -24.38
C MET A 319 -15.62 16.56 -24.02
N TYR A 320 -14.75 16.47 -25.02
CA TYR A 320 -13.31 16.29 -24.87
C TYR A 320 -12.61 17.60 -25.20
N PHE A 321 -11.52 17.89 -24.51
CA PHE A 321 -10.74 19.11 -24.72
C PHE A 321 -9.35 18.81 -25.27
N ASP A 322 -8.90 19.72 -26.12
CA ASP A 322 -7.50 19.94 -26.47
C ASP A 322 -7.06 21.31 -25.90
N SER A 323 -5.84 21.75 -26.20
CA SER A 323 -5.37 23.08 -25.79
C SER A 323 -6.01 24.19 -26.64
N ASP A 324 -7.20 24.64 -26.24
CA ASP A 324 -7.98 25.68 -26.92
C ASP A 324 -8.97 26.38 -25.96
N VAL A 325 -9.82 27.24 -26.52
CA VAL A 325 -10.89 27.98 -25.85
C VAL A 325 -12.25 27.45 -26.30
N TYR A 326 -13.06 27.01 -25.33
CA TYR A 326 -14.35 26.37 -25.56
C TYR A 326 -15.47 27.19 -24.94
N LYS A 327 -16.48 27.51 -25.74
CA LYS A 327 -17.68 28.22 -25.31
C LYS A 327 -18.84 27.23 -25.26
N ILE A 328 -19.36 26.95 -24.08
CA ILE A 328 -20.26 25.82 -23.83
C ILE A 328 -21.53 26.33 -23.14
N LYS A 329 -22.69 26.00 -23.71
CA LYS A 329 -23.98 26.26 -23.06
C LYS A 329 -24.31 25.11 -22.12
N LEU A 330 -24.41 25.40 -20.83
CA LEU A 330 -24.75 24.43 -19.80
C LEU A 330 -26.08 24.82 -19.15
N ASN A 331 -26.88 23.80 -18.85
CA ASN A 331 -28.08 24.00 -18.04
C ASN A 331 -27.68 24.11 -16.57
N LYS A 332 -28.59 24.62 -15.74
CA LYS A 332 -28.43 24.57 -14.29
C LYS A 332 -28.10 23.14 -13.83
N GLY A 333 -27.02 22.97 -13.10
CA GLY A 333 -26.56 21.65 -12.66
C GLY A 333 -25.13 21.61 -12.14
N ILE A 334 -24.66 20.39 -11.91
CA ILE A 334 -23.28 20.10 -11.50
C ILE A 334 -22.58 19.39 -12.64
N TYR A 335 -21.40 19.90 -13.00
CA TYR A 335 -20.53 19.34 -14.01
C TYR A 335 -19.14 19.14 -13.43
N TYR A 336 -18.31 18.35 -14.12
CA TYR A 336 -16.93 18.13 -13.70
C TYR A 336 -15.99 18.24 -14.89
N LEU A 337 -14.90 18.97 -14.70
CA LEU A 337 -13.71 18.82 -15.51
C LEU A 337 -12.90 17.68 -14.95
N LYS A 338 -12.66 16.67 -15.77
CA LYS A 338 -11.88 15.48 -15.42
C LYS A 338 -10.59 15.46 -16.23
N PHE A 339 -9.45 15.34 -15.56
CA PHE A 339 -8.14 15.12 -16.17
C PHE A 339 -7.63 13.73 -15.81
N SER A 340 -7.06 13.00 -16.78
CA SER A 340 -6.47 11.67 -16.53
C SER A 340 -5.43 11.31 -17.58
N ASN A 341 -4.47 10.45 -17.21
CA ASN A 341 -3.52 9.89 -18.19
C ASN A 341 -4.24 9.01 -19.25
N LYS A 342 -3.93 9.21 -20.53
CA LYS A 342 -4.38 8.39 -21.66
C LYS A 342 -3.67 7.04 -21.71
N GLU A 343 -2.41 7.00 -21.30
CA GLU A 343 -1.54 5.82 -21.39
C GLU A 343 -0.77 5.57 -20.10
N ILE A 344 -0.39 4.32 -19.88
CA ILE A 344 0.33 3.81 -18.68
C ILE A 344 1.82 4.26 -18.64
N SER A 345 2.22 5.25 -19.45
CA SER A 345 3.62 5.65 -19.65
C SER A 345 3.96 7.05 -19.13
N GLN A 346 2.97 7.88 -18.85
CA GLN A 346 3.19 9.29 -18.51
C GLN A 346 3.11 9.56 -17.02
N LYS A 347 4.05 10.38 -16.54
CA LYS A 347 4.11 10.88 -15.16
C LYS A 347 4.54 12.34 -15.18
N TYR A 348 4.00 13.12 -14.25
CA TYR A 348 4.43 14.49 -13.96
C TYR A 348 4.18 15.50 -15.08
N ASP A 349 3.16 15.25 -15.89
CA ASP A 349 2.70 16.17 -16.90
C ASP A 349 1.75 17.18 -16.26
N LYS A 350 2.04 18.47 -16.47
CA LYS A 350 1.25 19.58 -15.91
C LYS A 350 0.26 20.09 -16.93
N TYR A 351 -0.95 20.40 -16.49
CA TYR A 351 -1.96 21.07 -17.30
C TYR A 351 -2.37 22.39 -16.64
N ILE A 352 -2.84 23.33 -17.46
CA ILE A 352 -3.26 24.66 -17.00
C ILE A 352 -4.60 24.97 -17.65
N PHE A 353 -5.58 25.36 -16.85
CA PHE A 353 -6.91 25.72 -17.35
C PHE A 353 -7.54 26.88 -16.57
N GLU A 354 -8.60 27.45 -17.14
CA GLU A 354 -9.43 28.47 -16.52
C GLU A 354 -10.89 28.25 -16.90
N VAL A 355 -11.78 28.58 -15.97
CA VAL A 355 -13.24 28.63 -16.20
C VAL A 355 -13.66 30.08 -16.07
N LYS A 356 -14.43 30.61 -17.01
CA LYS A 356 -15.08 31.93 -16.93
C LYS A 356 -16.58 31.82 -17.09
#